data_AF-A0A4V6QX81-F1
#
_entry.id   AF-A0A4V6QX81-F1
#
_cell.length_a   1.000
_cell.length_b   1.000
_cell.length_c   1.000
_cell.angle_alpha   90.00
_cell.angle_beta   90.00
_cell.angle_gamma   90.00
#
_symmetry.space_group_name_H-M   'P 1'
#
loop_
_entity.id
_entity.type
_entity.pdbx_description
1 polymer ?
#
loop_
_entity_poly.entity_id
_entity_poly.type
_entity_poly.pdbx_seq_one_letter_code
_entity_poly.pdbx_strand_id
1 'polypeptide(L)'
;MLDDLIIASEKGEDGGARPSIPFDYLSVADELHSGRIKVAGETVAAEYREAGADLAAEFAALLDQAKLSLADEEHRPEEDLPPIDPESIAGELGLDRLAKNADLGRMRRNFAFANHPDRVAPHLRQRAMIRMQVANMLIDEAKRRALAAARR
;
A
#
# COMPACT_ATOMS: atom_id res chain seq x y z
N MET A 1 -4.21 -9.19 -42.19
CA MET A 1 -5.68 -9.17 -41.98
C MET A 1 -6.15 -8.05 -41.05
N LEU A 2 -5.41 -7.64 -40.01
CA LEU A 2 -5.73 -6.41 -39.26
C LEU A 2 -5.14 -5.15 -39.91
N ASP A 3 -3.97 -5.27 -40.55
CA ASP A 3 -3.28 -4.11 -41.13
C ASP A 3 -3.94 -3.60 -42.42
N ASP A 4 -4.60 -4.47 -43.20
CA ASP A 4 -5.33 -4.07 -44.42
C ASP A 4 -6.61 -3.27 -44.12
N LEU A 5 -7.20 -3.47 -42.93
CA LEU A 5 -8.40 -2.74 -42.47
C LEU A 5 -8.08 -1.30 -42.05
N ILE A 6 -6.88 -1.06 -41.52
CA ILE A 6 -6.43 0.28 -41.11
C ILE A 6 -6.14 1.14 -42.35
N ILE A 7 -5.54 0.54 -43.38
CA ILE A 7 -5.24 1.21 -44.66
C ILE A 7 -6.52 1.57 -45.43
N ALA A 8 -7.56 0.74 -45.34
CA ALA A 8 -8.86 1.03 -45.96
C ALA A 8 -9.61 2.21 -45.31
N SER A 9 -9.34 2.52 -44.04
CA SER A 9 -10.00 3.62 -43.32
C SER A 9 -9.47 5.00 -43.70
N GLU A 10 -8.28 5.10 -44.30
CA GLU A 10 -7.70 6.39 -44.70
C GLU A 10 -8.13 6.84 -46.11
N LYS A 11 -8.85 6.00 -46.86
CA LYS A 11 -9.26 6.28 -48.24
C LYS A 11 -10.79 6.36 -48.39
N GLY A 12 -11.37 7.36 -47.74
CA GLY A 12 -12.74 7.82 -47.96
C GLY A 12 -12.76 9.34 -48.01
N GLU A 13 -12.64 9.90 -49.21
CA GLU A 13 -12.75 11.34 -49.47
C GLU A 13 -14.21 11.81 -49.31
N ASP A 14 -14.33 13.06 -48.84
CA ASP A 14 -15.40 14.02 -49.06
C ASP A 14 -16.80 13.87 -48.43
N GLY A 15 -17.10 14.82 -47.55
CA GLY A 15 -18.14 15.80 -47.92
C GLY A 15 -19.52 15.69 -47.27
N GLY A 16 -19.71 14.87 -46.23
CA GLY A 16 -20.92 14.93 -45.41
C GLY A 16 -20.72 15.90 -44.25
N ALA A 17 -21.18 17.15 -44.35
CA ALA A 17 -21.22 18.05 -43.21
C ALA A 17 -21.86 17.31 -42.03
N ARG A 18 -21.10 17.09 -40.94
CA ARG A 18 -21.68 16.62 -39.68
C ARG A 18 -22.87 17.54 -39.41
N PRO A 19 -24.08 17.03 -39.15
CA PRO A 19 -25.19 17.89 -38.76
C PRO A 19 -24.81 18.53 -37.42
N SER A 20 -24.10 19.66 -37.46
CA SER A 20 -23.86 20.49 -36.30
C SER A 20 -25.13 21.29 -36.13
N ILE A 21 -26.03 20.80 -35.27
CA ILE A 21 -27.11 21.64 -34.81
C ILE A 21 -26.43 22.86 -34.18
N PRO A 22 -26.68 24.09 -34.68
CA PRO A 22 -26.16 25.29 -34.03
C PRO A 22 -26.81 25.37 -32.66
N PHE A 23 -26.08 24.92 -31.63
CA PHE A 23 -26.56 24.94 -30.26
C PHE A 23 -26.28 26.33 -29.70
N ASP A 24 -27.29 27.18 -29.75
CA ASP A 24 -27.22 28.51 -29.14
C ASP A 24 -27.49 28.41 -27.63
N TYR A 25 -26.42 28.44 -26.85
CA TYR A 25 -26.47 28.42 -25.40
C TYR A 25 -27.27 29.58 -24.80
N LEU A 26 -27.29 30.74 -25.47
CA LEU A 26 -27.98 31.91 -24.95
C LEU A 26 -29.49 31.77 -25.13
N SER A 27 -29.94 31.27 -26.28
CA SER A 27 -31.36 30.95 -26.51
C SER A 27 -31.87 29.87 -25.55
N VAL A 28 -31.08 28.82 -25.28
CA VAL A 28 -31.44 27.77 -24.32
C VAL A 28 -31.55 28.32 -22.90
N ALA A 29 -30.62 29.19 -22.51
CA ALA A 29 -30.68 29.85 -21.22
C ALA A 29 -31.92 30.76 -21.12
N ASP A 30 -32.20 31.57 -22.13
CA ASP A 30 -33.38 32.45 -22.13
C ASP A 30 -34.69 31.63 -22.03
N GLU A 31 -34.78 30.51 -22.74
CA GLU A 31 -35.93 29.62 -22.67
C GLU A 31 -36.10 28.98 -21.28
N LEU A 32 -35.00 28.59 -20.62
CA LEU A 32 -35.03 28.06 -19.25
C LEU A 32 -35.52 29.11 -18.23
N HIS A 33 -35.16 30.39 -18.43
CA HIS A 33 -35.59 31.49 -17.55
C HIS A 33 -36.96 32.07 -17.92
N SER A 34 -37.48 31.80 -19.12
CA SER A 34 -38.78 32.29 -19.60
C SER A 34 -39.98 31.76 -18.81
N GLY A 35 -39.77 30.79 -17.91
CA GLY A 35 -40.84 30.13 -17.14
C GLY A 35 -41.75 29.23 -17.98
N ARG A 36 -41.49 29.10 -19.29
CA ARG A 36 -42.19 28.18 -20.20
C ARG A 36 -41.81 26.72 -19.93
N ILE A 37 -40.56 26.48 -19.54
CA ILE A 37 -40.08 25.16 -19.10
C ILE A 37 -40.39 25.01 -17.61
N LYS A 38 -41.50 24.34 -17.29
CA LYS A 38 -41.85 23.98 -15.92
C LYS A 38 -41.22 22.64 -15.58
N VAL A 39 -39.96 22.64 -15.14
CA VAL A 39 -39.40 21.46 -14.47
C VAL A 39 -40.11 21.37 -13.12
N ALA A 40 -40.94 20.34 -12.93
CA ALA A 40 -41.51 20.03 -11.62
C ALA A 40 -40.38 19.46 -10.73
N GLY A 41 -39.45 20.34 -10.33
CA GLY A 41 -38.20 19.95 -9.68
C GLY A 41 -38.42 19.17 -8.39
N GLU A 42 -39.53 19.41 -7.71
CA GLU A 42 -39.87 18.72 -6.48
C GLU A 42 -40.36 17.28 -6.71
N THR A 43 -41.18 17.05 -7.75
CA THR A 43 -41.66 15.69 -8.08
C THR A 43 -40.53 14.86 -8.67
N VAL A 44 -39.73 15.45 -9.57
CA VAL A 44 -38.56 14.79 -10.14
C VAL A 44 -37.54 14.48 -9.05
N ALA A 45 -37.23 15.43 -8.15
CA ALA A 45 -36.32 15.17 -7.03
C ALA A 45 -36.86 14.10 -6.07
N ALA A 46 -38.19 13.98 -5.89
CA ALA A 46 -38.79 12.91 -5.10
C ALA A 46 -38.59 11.54 -5.77
N GLU A 47 -38.85 11.43 -7.07
CA GLU A 47 -38.65 10.21 -7.86
C GLU A 47 -37.18 9.77 -7.86
N TYR A 48 -36.24 10.70 -8.03
CA TYR A 48 -34.80 10.41 -7.94
C TYR A 48 -34.38 9.91 -6.56
N ARG A 49 -34.96 10.45 -5.47
CA ARG A 49 -34.68 9.99 -4.11
C ARG A 49 -35.24 8.60 -3.86
N GLU A 50 -36.45 8.33 -4.34
CA GLU A 50 -37.11 7.03 -4.20
C GLU A 50 -36.34 5.94 -4.97
N ALA A 51 -35.99 6.18 -6.23
CA ALA A 51 -35.18 5.26 -7.03
C ALA A 51 -33.76 5.05 -6.45
N GLY A 52 -33.21 6.06 -5.77
CA GLY A 52 -31.90 5.98 -5.12
C GLY A 52 -31.90 5.23 -3.78
N ALA A 53 -33.06 5.07 -3.13
CA ALA A 53 -33.16 4.44 -1.82
C ALA A 53 -32.83 2.93 -1.88
N ASP A 54 -33.32 2.24 -2.91
CA ASP A 54 -33.04 0.82 -3.13
C ASP A 54 -31.54 0.58 -3.41
N LEU A 55 -30.94 1.43 -4.24
CA LEU A 55 -29.50 1.37 -4.54
C LEU A 55 -28.63 1.61 -3.30
N ALA A 56 -29.03 2.55 -2.43
CA ALA A 56 -28.32 2.81 -1.19
C ALA A 56 -28.39 1.62 -0.23
N ALA A 57 -29.53 0.92 -0.16
CA ALA A 57 -29.70 -0.29 0.65
C ALA A 57 -28.84 -1.45 0.12
N GLU A 58 -28.81 -1.66 -1.20
CA GLU A 58 -27.96 -2.67 -1.83
C GLU A 58 -26.47 -2.40 -1.58
N PHE A 59 -26.05 -1.15 -1.70
CA PHE A 59 -24.66 -0.76 -1.45
C PHE A 59 -24.27 -0.94 0.03
N ALA A 60 -25.17 -0.62 0.96
CA ALA A 60 -24.96 -0.86 2.38
C ALA A 60 -24.79 -2.36 2.68
N ALA A 61 -25.62 -3.22 2.08
CA ALA A 61 -25.51 -4.67 2.23
C ALA A 61 -24.19 -5.21 1.67
N LEU A 62 -23.74 -4.70 0.51
CA LEU A 62 -22.44 -5.06 -0.07
C LEU A 62 -21.28 -4.63 0.83
N LEU A 63 -21.33 -3.42 1.40
CA LEU A 63 -20.32 -2.93 2.33
C LEU A 63 -20.25 -3.78 3.60
N ASP A 64 -21.40 -4.18 4.16
CA ASP A 64 -21.43 -5.04 5.35
C ASP A 64 -20.90 -6.44 5.06
N GLN A 65 -21.21 -7.00 3.88
CA GLN A 65 -20.61 -8.25 3.43
C GLN A 65 -19.09 -8.13 3.26
N ALA A 66 -18.61 -7.03 2.68
CA ALA A 66 -17.17 -6.78 2.55
C ALA A 66 -16.48 -6.64 3.92
N LYS A 67 -17.10 -5.93 4.88
CA LYS A 67 -16.58 -5.82 6.26
C LYS A 67 -16.48 -7.18 6.93
N LEU A 68 -17.49 -8.04 6.77
CA LEU A 68 -17.48 -9.40 7.33
C LEU A 68 -16.35 -10.26 6.74
N SER A 69 -16.17 -10.22 5.41
CA SER A 69 -15.06 -10.91 4.74
C SER A 69 -13.68 -10.40 5.18
N LEU A 70 -13.55 -9.08 5.39
CA LEU A 70 -12.30 -8.48 5.85
C LEU A 70 -12.01 -8.77 7.33
N ALA A 71 -13.03 -8.83 8.18
CA ALA A 71 -12.88 -9.18 9.59
C ALA A 71 -12.36 -10.62 9.78
N ASP A 72 -12.69 -11.52 8.86
CA ASP A 72 -12.16 -12.90 8.85
C ASP A 72 -10.66 -12.93 8.45
N GLU A 73 -10.21 -11.97 7.62
CA GLU A 73 -8.81 -11.79 7.22
C GLU A 73 -7.95 -11.09 8.27
N GLU A 74 -8.55 -10.24 9.14
CA GLU A 74 -7.85 -9.57 10.25
C GLU A 74 -7.30 -10.56 11.30
N HIS A 75 -7.75 -11.82 11.30
CA HIS A 75 -7.26 -12.85 12.20
C HIS A 75 -5.94 -13.52 11.78
N ARG A 76 -5.23 -12.96 10.78
CA ARG A 76 -3.87 -13.40 10.51
C ARG A 76 -3.01 -13.06 11.73
N PRO A 77 -2.39 -14.05 12.40
CA PRO A 77 -1.59 -13.77 13.58
C PRO A 77 -0.57 -12.71 13.20
N GLU A 78 -0.59 -11.57 13.90
CA GLU A 78 0.44 -10.54 13.77
C GLU A 78 1.78 -11.26 13.95
N GLU A 79 2.53 -11.36 12.86
CA GLU A 79 3.80 -12.06 12.89
C GLU A 79 4.75 -11.17 13.69
N ASP A 80 4.91 -11.49 14.98
CA ASP A 80 5.73 -10.74 15.93
C ASP A 80 7.12 -10.46 15.33
N LEU A 81 7.31 -9.22 14.88
CA LEU A 81 8.48 -8.87 14.12
C LEU A 81 9.70 -8.78 15.06
N PRO A 82 10.79 -9.52 14.82
CA PRO A 82 11.92 -9.59 15.74
C PRO A 82 12.61 -8.23 15.89
N PRO A 83 12.73 -7.65 17.10
CA PRO A 83 13.06 -6.24 17.33
C PRO A 83 14.38 -5.81 16.66
N ILE A 84 14.47 -4.56 16.21
CA ILE A 84 15.68 -4.02 15.56
C ILE A 84 16.48 -3.08 16.47
N ASP A 85 16.00 -2.87 17.70
CA ASP A 85 16.64 -1.98 18.67
C ASP A 85 18.03 -2.51 19.08
N PRO A 86 19.07 -1.65 19.09
CA PRO A 86 20.41 -2.04 19.54
C PRO A 86 20.46 -2.68 20.93
N GLU A 87 19.66 -2.23 21.89
CA GLU A 87 19.62 -2.78 23.26
C GLU A 87 19.08 -4.21 23.26
N SER A 88 18.01 -4.46 22.51
CA SER A 88 17.46 -5.82 22.34
C SER A 88 18.49 -6.76 21.70
N ILE A 89 19.19 -6.29 20.67
CA ILE A 89 20.21 -7.07 19.97
C ILE A 89 21.44 -7.31 20.87
N ALA A 90 21.82 -6.33 21.70
CA ALA A 90 22.91 -6.48 22.68
C ALA A 90 22.59 -7.55 23.74
N GLY A 91 21.34 -7.57 24.23
CA GLY A 91 20.83 -8.59 25.14
C GLY A 91 20.83 -9.99 24.51
N GLU A 92 20.36 -10.11 23.25
CA GLU A 92 20.38 -11.37 22.50
C GLU A 92 21.82 -11.88 22.23
N LEU A 93 22.77 -10.97 21.95
CA LEU A 93 24.18 -11.31 21.79
C LEU A 93 24.86 -11.71 23.11
N GLY A 94 24.25 -11.41 24.26
CA GLY A 94 24.83 -11.62 25.58
C GLY A 94 25.91 -10.61 25.93
N LEU A 95 25.91 -9.42 25.31
CA LEU A 95 26.92 -8.40 25.56
C LEU A 95 26.75 -7.73 26.95
N ASP A 96 25.57 -7.78 27.54
CA ASP A 96 25.28 -7.22 28.87
C ASP A 96 26.06 -7.92 29.99
N ARG A 97 26.43 -9.19 29.77
CA ARG A 97 27.19 -10.01 30.73
C ARG A 97 28.50 -10.49 30.13
N LEU A 98 29.21 -9.58 29.45
CA LEU A 98 30.52 -9.87 28.87
C LEU A 98 31.50 -10.38 29.93
N ALA A 99 31.74 -11.69 29.93
CA ALA A 99 32.86 -12.28 30.65
C ALA A 99 34.18 -11.74 30.06
N LYS A 100 35.22 -11.55 30.91
CA LYS A 100 36.52 -10.99 30.50
C LYS A 100 37.19 -11.69 29.30
N ASN A 101 36.81 -12.94 28.99
CA ASN A 101 37.34 -13.74 27.89
C ASN A 101 36.25 -14.24 26.92
N ALA A 102 35.13 -13.54 26.78
CA ALA A 102 34.04 -14.02 25.96
C ALA A 102 34.43 -14.07 24.46
N ASP A 103 34.19 -15.21 23.80
CA ASP A 103 34.48 -15.38 22.37
C ASP A 103 33.44 -14.66 21.51
N LEU A 104 33.75 -13.40 21.17
CA LEU A 104 32.94 -12.54 20.31
C LEU A 104 32.73 -13.13 18.91
N GLY A 105 33.66 -13.95 18.43
CA GLY A 105 33.53 -14.66 17.15
C GLY A 105 32.46 -15.75 17.22
N ARG A 106 32.40 -16.49 18.32
CA ARG A 106 31.34 -17.49 18.56
C ARG A 106 29.97 -16.85 18.71
N MET A 107 29.87 -15.75 19.45
CA MET A 107 28.61 -14.99 19.57
C MET A 107 28.09 -14.53 18.21
N ARG A 108 28.96 -13.97 17.37
CA ARG A 108 28.61 -13.56 16.00
C ARG A 108 28.04 -14.72 15.19
N ARG A 109 28.71 -15.87 15.20
CA ARG A 109 28.26 -17.06 14.45
C ARG A 109 26.88 -17.50 14.92
N ASN A 110 26.70 -17.62 16.23
CA ASN A 110 25.42 -18.04 16.82
C ASN A 110 24.28 -17.07 16.46
N PHE A 111 24.52 -15.77 16.56
CA PHE A 111 23.54 -14.76 16.16
C PHE A 111 23.19 -14.85 14.67
N ALA A 112 24.20 -15.03 13.81
CA ALA A 112 24.00 -15.19 12.39
C ALA A 112 23.21 -16.46 12.03
N PHE A 113 23.41 -17.57 12.74
CA PHE A 113 22.65 -18.80 12.50
C PHE A 113 21.13 -18.58 12.63
N ALA A 114 20.70 -17.74 13.58
CA ALA A 114 19.29 -17.43 13.83
C ALA A 114 18.76 -16.25 12.99
N ASN A 115 19.61 -15.31 12.58
CA ASN A 115 19.20 -14.02 12.01
C ASN A 115 19.74 -13.71 10.61
N HIS A 116 20.35 -14.65 9.88
CA HIS A 116 20.89 -14.37 8.55
C HIS A 116 19.78 -14.08 7.52
N PRO A 117 19.89 -13.05 6.65
CA PRO A 117 18.88 -12.73 5.65
C PRO A 117 18.57 -13.91 4.71
N ASP A 118 19.57 -14.72 4.36
CA ASP A 118 19.36 -15.89 3.48
C ASP A 118 18.61 -17.05 4.15
N ARG A 119 18.45 -17.02 5.48
CA ARG A 119 17.81 -18.10 6.26
C ARG A 119 16.39 -17.77 6.71
N VAL A 120 15.97 -16.52 6.56
CA VAL A 120 14.63 -16.06 6.94
C VAL A 120 13.72 -15.91 5.72
N ALA A 121 12.41 -15.87 5.97
CA ALA A 121 11.42 -15.65 4.94
C ALA A 121 11.63 -14.30 4.21
N PRO A 122 11.22 -14.17 2.93
CA PRO A 122 11.50 -12.99 2.11
C PRO A 122 11.11 -11.65 2.74
N HIS A 123 9.98 -11.60 3.43
CA HIS A 123 9.48 -10.39 4.11
C HIS A 123 10.29 -10.00 5.35
N LEU A 124 11.01 -10.95 5.97
CA LEU A 124 11.86 -10.71 7.14
C LEU A 124 13.31 -10.35 6.77
N ARG A 125 13.72 -10.50 5.50
CA ARG A 125 15.12 -10.32 5.07
C ARG A 125 15.68 -8.94 5.38
N GLN A 126 14.88 -7.89 5.17
CA GLN A 126 15.31 -6.52 5.47
C GLN A 126 15.57 -6.34 6.97
N ARG A 127 14.70 -6.87 7.83
CA ARG A 127 14.92 -6.84 9.29
C ARG A 127 16.14 -7.65 9.70
N ALA A 128 16.30 -8.85 9.15
CA ALA A 128 17.47 -9.70 9.38
C ALA A 128 18.78 -9.01 8.98
N MET A 129 18.77 -8.30 7.85
CA MET A 129 19.91 -7.49 7.39
C MET A 129 20.25 -6.38 8.40
N ILE A 130 19.26 -5.60 8.85
CA ILE A 130 19.45 -4.54 9.86
C ILE A 130 19.98 -5.13 11.17
N ARG A 131 19.37 -6.21 11.67
CA ARG A 131 19.79 -6.92 12.88
C ARG A 131 21.24 -7.39 12.78
N MET A 132 21.66 -7.93 11.63
CA MET A 132 23.04 -8.36 11.39
C MET A 132 24.03 -7.19 11.38
N GLN A 133 23.67 -6.06 10.76
CA GLN A 133 24.49 -4.85 10.72
C GLN A 133 24.71 -4.29 12.13
N VAL A 134 23.64 -4.16 12.91
CA VAL A 134 23.70 -3.68 14.30
C VAL A 134 24.52 -4.64 15.16
N ALA A 135 24.32 -5.95 15.02
CA ALA A 135 25.10 -6.96 15.74
C ALA A 135 26.61 -6.85 15.45
N ASN A 136 26.99 -6.71 14.18
CA ASN A 136 28.39 -6.56 13.79
C ASN A 136 29.02 -5.29 14.41
N MET A 137 28.30 -4.17 14.35
CA MET A 137 28.72 -2.91 14.97
C MET A 137 28.98 -3.08 16.48
N LEU A 138 28.03 -3.68 17.21
CA LEU A 138 28.15 -3.90 18.66
C LEU A 138 29.32 -4.83 19.01
N ILE A 139 29.54 -5.88 18.23
CA ILE A 139 30.67 -6.79 18.40
C ILE A 139 32.00 -6.06 18.20
N ASP A 140 32.11 -5.22 17.17
CA ASP A 140 33.34 -4.49 16.89
C ASP A 140 33.61 -3.40 17.94
N GLU A 141 32.57 -2.77 18.47
CA GLU A 141 32.67 -1.92 19.65
C GLU A 141 33.18 -2.67 20.88
N ALA A 142 32.63 -3.85 21.16
CA ALA A 142 33.08 -4.67 22.28
C ALA A 142 34.56 -5.06 22.14
N LYS A 143 35.01 -5.42 20.92
CA LYS A 143 36.44 -5.66 20.64
C LYS A 143 37.29 -4.42 20.90
N ARG A 144 36.86 -3.24 20.43
CA ARG A 144 37.58 -1.98 20.66
C ARG A 144 37.71 -1.67 22.14
N ARG A 145 36.64 -1.85 22.93
CA ARG A 145 36.65 -1.66 24.38
C ARG A 145 37.59 -2.64 25.09
N ALA A 146 37.56 -3.93 24.71
CA ALA A 146 38.44 -4.94 25.27
C ALA A 146 39.94 -4.63 25.00
N LEU A 147 40.27 -4.22 23.76
CA LEU A 147 41.63 -3.81 23.40
C LEU A 147 42.09 -2.56 24.16
N ALA A 148 41.20 -1.58 24.36
CA ALA A 148 41.51 -0.38 25.14
C ALA A 148 41.73 -0.70 26.62
N ALA A 149 40.95 -1.62 27.18
CA ALA A 149 41.11 -2.09 28.56
C ALA A 149 42.42 -2.86 28.77
N ALA A 150 42.86 -3.65 27.79
CA ALA A 150 44.13 -4.37 27.86
C ALA A 150 45.38 -3.46 27.72
N ARG A 151 45.21 -2.23 27.24
CA ARG A 151 46.28 -1.23 27.10
C ARG A 151 46.44 -0.30 28.31
N ARG A 152 45.48 -0.33 29.25
CA ARG A 152 45.54 0.41 30.52
C ARG A 152 46.17 -0.45 31.60
#